data_AF-Q4RJB4-F1
#
_entry.id   AF-Q4RJB4-F1
#
_cell.length_a   1.000
_cell.length_b   1.000
_cell.length_c   1.000
_cell.angle_alpha   90.00
_cell.angle_beta   90.00
_cell.angle_gamma   90.00
#
_symmetry.space_group_name_H-M   'P 1'
#
loop_
_entity.id
_entity.type
_entity.pdbx_description
1 polymer ?
#
loop_
_entity_poly.entity_id
_entity_poly.type
_entity_poly.pdbx_seq_one_letter_code
_entity_poly.pdbx_strand_id
1 'polypeptide(L)' 'LSRVAVCGGTHGNEMSGVYMLRELKKQSAGQAGSASLMTVLSNPRAVESCRRYVDKDLNRCFTSHLLRQVERNIG' A
#
# COMPACT_ATOMS: atom_id res chain seq x y z
N LEU A 1 -11.01 18.95 4.53
CA LEU A 1 -9.95 18.50 3.59
C LEU A 1 -10.15 17.01 3.34
N SER A 2 -10.31 16.60 2.09
CA SER A 2 -10.41 15.18 1.74
C SER A 2 -9.03 14.52 1.86
N ARG A 3 -8.95 13.34 2.47
CA ARG A 3 -7.71 12.55 2.57
C ARG A 3 -7.84 11.35 1.63
N VAL A 4 -6.94 11.24 0.67
CA VAL A 4 -6.96 10.19 -0.35
C VAL A 4 -5.69 9.36 -0.22
N ALA A 5 -5.83 8.04 -0.18
CA ALA A 5 -4.70 7.11 -0.20
C ALA A 5 -4.63 6.38 -1.55
N VAL A 6 -3.48 6.41 -2.19
CA VAL A 6 -3.16 5.61 -3.37
C VAL A 6 -2.24 4.48 -2.93
N CYS A 7 -2.73 3.27 -3.05
CA CYS A 7 -2.02 2.06 -2.64
C CYS A 7 -1.54 1.31 -3.88
N GLY A 8 -0.29 0.87 -3.88
CA GLY A 8 0.32 0.12 -4.96
C GLY A 8 1.26 -0.95 -4.42
N GLY A 9 1.57 -1.95 -5.25
CA GLY A 9 2.37 -3.10 -4.83
C GLY A 9 1.67 -3.97 -3.78
N THR A 10 0.34 -4.11 -3.85
CA THR A 10 -0.41 -5.08 -3.01
C THR A 10 0.04 -6.50 -3.35
N HIS A 11 0.13 -6.80 -4.64
CA HIS A 11 0.94 -7.91 -5.14
C HIS A 11 2.29 -7.37 -5.60
N GLY A 12 3.37 -8.01 -5.16
CA GLY A 12 4.72 -7.47 -5.36
C GLY A 12 5.23 -7.55 -6.80
N ASN A 13 4.61 -8.37 -7.65
CA ASN A 13 4.94 -8.49 -9.07
C ASN A 13 4.10 -7.58 -10.00
N GLU A 14 3.20 -6.77 -9.45
CA GLU A 14 2.39 -5.80 -10.21
C GLU A 14 3.09 -4.43 -10.30
N MET A 15 4.13 -4.36 -11.13
CA MET A 15 5.10 -3.26 -11.12
C MET A 15 4.54 -1.89 -11.52
N SER A 16 3.51 -1.83 -12.39
CA SER A 16 2.91 -0.55 -12.81
C SER A 16 2.43 0.28 -11.61
N GLY A 17 1.82 -0.37 -10.62
CA GLY A 17 1.38 0.31 -9.39
C GLY A 17 2.56 0.81 -8.55
N VAL A 18 3.63 0.02 -8.44
CA VAL A 18 4.85 0.38 -7.69
C VAL A 18 5.53 1.61 -8.33
N TYR A 19 5.70 1.62 -9.64
CA TYR A 19 6.30 2.74 -10.36
C TYR A 19 5.41 3.99 -10.33
N MET A 20 4.09 3.84 -10.47
CA MET A 20 3.16 4.96 -10.34
C MET A 20 3.29 5.66 -8.98
N LEU A 21 3.41 4.91 -7.87
CA LEU A 21 3.63 5.53 -6.55
C LEU A 21 4.93 6.33 -6.49
N ARG A 22 6.00 5.84 -7.13
CA ARG A 22 7.29 6.55 -7.21
C ARG A 22 7.13 7.88 -7.94
N GLU A 23 6.43 7.89 -9.07
CA GLU A 23 6.18 9.12 -9.83
C GLU A 23 5.25 10.08 -9.09
N LEU A 24 4.17 9.58 -8.46
CA LEU A 24 3.28 10.40 -7.64
C LEU A 24 4.00 11.05 -6.47
N LYS A 25 4.92 10.33 -5.79
CA LYS A 25 5.74 10.90 -4.71
C LYS A 25 6.62 12.06 -5.18
N LYS A 26 7.22 11.94 -6.37
CA LYS A 26 8.03 13.02 -6.97
C LYS A 26 7.16 14.25 -7.27
N GLN A 27 5.94 14.05 -7.76
CA GLN A 27 5.03 15.14 -8.11
C GLN A 27 4.37 15.79 -6.89
N SER A 28 4.08 15.01 -5.84
CA SER A 28 3.44 15.51 -4.61
C SER A 28 4.31 16.47 -3.79
N ALA A 29 5.62 16.55 -4.09
CA ALA A 29 6.52 17.51 -3.47
C ALA A 29 6.20 18.98 -3.85
N GLY A 30 5.31 19.23 -4.82
CA GLY A 30 5.01 20.59 -5.31
C GLY A 30 3.53 20.94 -5.49
N GLN A 31 2.57 20.06 -5.16
CA GLN A 31 1.14 20.33 -5.40
C GLN A 31 0.36 20.58 -4.11
N ALA A 32 0.00 21.85 -3.89
CA ALA A 32 -0.96 22.28 -2.87
C ALA A 32 -2.38 22.29 -3.48
N GLY A 33 -3.09 21.17 -3.33
CA GLY A 33 -4.50 21.04 -3.74
C GLY A 33 -5.46 20.95 -2.55
N SER A 34 -6.77 20.95 -2.83
CA SER A 34 -7.87 20.83 -1.84
C SER A 34 -7.91 19.46 -1.11
N ALA A 35 -7.18 18.46 -1.61
CA ALA A 35 -7.09 17.13 -1.03
C ALA A 35 -5.64 16.76 -0.64
N SER A 36 -5.49 16.10 0.51
CA SER A 36 -4.22 15.53 0.95
C SER A 36 -4.07 14.13 0.36
N LEU A 37 -3.10 13.96 -0.55
CA LEU A 37 -2.80 12.70 -1.20
C LEU A 37 -1.66 11.96 -0.46
N MET A 38 -1.91 10.72 -0.06
CA MET A 38 -0.93 9.82 0.54
C MET A 38 -0.66 8.66 -0.41
N THR A 39 0.61 8.27 -0.56
CA THR A 39 1.02 7.11 -1.35
C THR A 39 1.53 6.01 -0.43
N VAL A 40 1.07 4.77 -0.64
CA VAL A 40 1.37 3.63 0.24
C VAL A 40 1.87 2.43 -0.56
N LEU A 41 3.13 2.03 -0.28
CA LEU A 41 3.66 0.76 -0.77
C LEU A 41 3.13 -0.37 0.11
N SER A 42 2.21 -1.18 -0.41
CA SER A 42 1.37 -2.07 0.41
C SER A 42 2.09 -3.33 0.86
N ASN A 43 2.92 -3.95 0.01
CA ASN A 43 3.66 -5.17 0.33
C ASN A 43 5.17 -5.04 0.01
N PRO A 44 5.96 -4.26 0.80
CA PRO A 44 7.36 -3.98 0.47
C PRO A 44 8.21 -5.23 0.27
N ARG A 45 8.04 -6.26 1.12
CA ARG A 45 8.82 -7.51 1.04
C ARG A 45 8.51 -8.31 -0.23
N ALA A 46 7.24 -8.36 -0.65
CA ALA A 46 6.86 -9.03 -1.89
C ALA A 46 7.35 -8.26 -3.12
N VAL A 47 7.31 -6.92 -3.08
CA VAL A 47 7.83 -6.04 -4.14
C VAL A 47 9.34 -6.23 -4.31
N GLU A 48 10.09 -6.22 -3.22
CA GLU A 48 11.54 -6.46 -3.22
C GLU A 48 11.90 -7.83 -3.83
N SER A 49 11.06 -8.84 -3.58
CA SER A 49 11.24 -10.18 -4.12
C SER A 49 10.65 -10.36 -5.53
N CYS A 50 9.99 -9.36 -6.11
CA CYS A 50 9.21 -9.45 -7.34
C CYS A 50 8.24 -10.67 -7.35
N ARG A 51 7.56 -10.91 -6.24
CA ARG A 51 6.61 -12.02 -6.05
C ARG A 51 5.22 -11.50 -5.76
N ARG A 52 4.19 -12.28 -6.08
CA ARG A 52 2.80 -11.92 -5.76
C ARG A 52 2.62 -11.66 -4.26
N TYR A 53 3.17 -12.52 -3.40
CA TYR A 53 3.19 -12.37 -1.95
C TYR A 53 4.38 -13.14 -1.36
N VAL A 54 4.69 -12.92 -0.07
CA VAL A 54 5.70 -13.70 0.68
C VAL A 54 5.06 -14.95 1.28
N ASP A 55 4.14 -14.77 2.23
CA ASP A 55 3.50 -15.89 2.94
C ASP A 55 2.04 -16.13 2.50
N LYS A 56 1.24 -15.06 2.45
CA LYS A 56 -0.18 -15.09 2.08
C LYS A 56 -0.53 -13.90 1.20
N ASP A 57 -1.56 -14.06 0.36
CA ASP A 57 -2.09 -12.98 -0.46
C ASP A 57 -2.62 -11.83 0.43
N LEU A 58 -1.90 -10.70 0.42
CA LEU A 58 -2.23 -9.53 1.23
C LEU A 58 -3.65 -9.02 0.95
N ASN A 59 -4.13 -9.13 -0.30
CA ASN A 59 -5.46 -8.71 -0.70
C ASN A 59 -6.58 -9.68 -0.23
N ARG A 60 -6.25 -10.63 0.65
CA ARG A 60 -7.18 -11.53 1.35
C ARG A 60 -7.05 -11.45 2.88
N CYS A 61 -6.18 -10.57 3.38
CA CYS A 61 -5.84 -10.49 4.81
C CYS A 61 -6.62 -9.41 5.60
N PHE A 62 -7.59 -8.73 4.98
CA PHE A 62 -8.33 -7.61 5.59
C PHE A 62 -9.76 -8.00 6.05
N THR A 63 -9.99 -9.26 6.39
CA THR A 63 -11.28 -9.65 7.00
C THR A 63 -11.33 -9.13 8.44
N SER A 64 -12.53 -8.80 8.94
CA SER A 64 -12.68 -8.28 10.30
C SER A 64 -12.16 -9.26 11.37
N HIS A 65 -12.23 -10.56 11.09
CA HIS A 65 -11.67 -11.59 11.97
C HIS A 65 -10.14 -11.47 12.09
N LEU A 66 -9.44 -11.38 10.94
CA LEU A 66 -7.98 -11.26 10.92
C LEU A 66 -7.51 -9.95 11.54
N LEU A 67 -8.18 -8.84 11.24
CA LEU A 67 -7.83 -7.53 11.81
C LEU A 67 -7.95 -7.51 13.34
N ARG A 68 -9.06 -8.03 13.89
CA ARG A 68 -9.23 -8.15 15.35
C ARG A 68 -8.25 -9.13 16.01
N GLN A 69 -7.75 -10.12 15.27
CA GLN A 69 -6.73 -11.02 15.80
C GLN A 69 -5.38 -10.31 15.93
N VAL A 70 -5.01 -9.48 14.96
CA VAL A 70 -3.78 -8.68 15.02
C VAL A 70 -3.84 -7.66 16.17
N GLU A 71 -4.95 -6.96 16.35
CA GLU A 71 -5.13 -5.99 17.44
C GLU A 71 -4.91 -6.62 18.82
N ARG A 72 -5.42 -7.85 19.04
CA ARG A 72 -5.23 -8.59 20.30
C ARG A 72 -3.82 -9.09 20.53
N ASN A 73 -3.00 -9.22 19.49
CA ASN A 73 -1.61 -9.68 19.60
C ASN A 73 -0.62 -8.53 19.82
N ILE A 74 -1.06 -7.27 19.67
CA ILE A 74 -0.25 -6.06 19.84
C ILE A 74 -0.58 -5.34 21.16
N GLY A 75 -1.69 -5.68 21.82
CA GLY A 75 -2.00 -5.28 23.20
C GLY A 75 -1.44 -6.26 24.22
#